data_AF-A0A7Y3D101-F1
#
_entry.id   AF-A0A7Y3D101-F1
#
_cell.length_a   1.000
_cell.length_b   1.000
_cell.length_c   1.000
_cell.angle_alpha   90.00
_cell.angle_beta   90.00
_cell.angle_gamma   90.00
#
_symmetry.space_group_name_H-M   'P 1'
#
loop_
_entity.id
_entity.type
_entity.pdbx_description
1 polymer ?
#
loop_
_entity_poly.entity_id
_entity_poly.type
_entity_poly.pdbx_seq_one_letter_code
_entity_poly.pdbx_strand_id
1 'polypeptide(L)'
;PADSTKNFFLDVVVDKTKTTLIGAEFELFFDKTKLSNSLKSKTAFLKLPKDETWDKERKIFLDLEIFEGDDKLENVNQGTYKTLEITIKPANEKLKGYEYLAYVGTNFDLVEGIKAKDLFFASNIFFPPDKNKKKSIGFYLSLYGNRAFTQIDSTSSRRISESFQPVSDTTYNRIQSTNFLVKKRVTDNIGAYISPLFRIGKYRINKNNNRNLKLYYSPSLEFVYRRTTLSTQDAGITQTDTTLVSGNFSDIDIPQSAPIPNKFSEVYNEYSFNAGIIALFMALENEDISVRVHGSVGYSSNYYREFEADGIDSSTEQRSDIFFSGRAWITESTTGITLQAEVTNSLINPRPFFVATLSKAFKFKEIGRFFQPIVNKSN
;
A
#
# COMPACT_ATOMS: atom_id res chain seq x y z
N PRO A 1 50.54 53.80 9.04
CA PRO A 1 50.06 52.61 9.79
C PRO A 1 50.40 51.26 9.11
N ALA A 2 51.50 51.16 8.35
CA ALA A 2 51.75 50.03 7.44
C ALA A 2 52.74 48.96 7.96
N ASP A 3 53.15 48.99 9.23
CA ASP A 3 54.24 48.13 9.73
C ASP A 3 53.90 47.23 10.95
N SER A 4 52.66 47.26 11.49
CA SER A 4 52.36 46.56 12.76
C SER A 4 51.81 45.14 12.64
N THR A 5 51.51 44.61 11.44
CA THR A 5 50.87 43.28 11.32
C THR A 5 51.84 42.10 11.28
N LYS A 6 53.15 42.34 11.30
CA LYS A 6 54.19 41.32 11.06
C LYS A 6 54.20 40.16 12.07
N ASN A 7 53.47 40.22 13.17
CA ASN A 7 53.41 39.16 14.19
C ASN A 7 52.01 38.62 14.51
N PHE A 8 50.96 39.04 13.78
CA PHE A 8 49.62 38.53 14.04
C PHE A 8 49.30 37.27 13.25
N PHE A 9 48.51 36.39 13.86
CA PHE A 9 48.00 35.16 13.27
C PHE A 9 46.48 35.11 13.42
N LEU A 10 45.80 34.62 12.40
CA LEU A 10 44.38 34.29 12.40
C LEU A 10 44.22 32.80 12.68
N ASP A 11 43.29 32.46 13.56
CA ASP A 11 42.79 31.10 13.75
C ASP A 11 41.26 31.07 13.69
N VAL A 12 40.69 29.88 13.45
CA VAL A 12 39.25 29.64 13.45
C VAL A 12 38.96 28.61 14.53
N VAL A 13 38.35 29.07 15.63
CA VAL A 13 38.09 28.25 16.82
C VAL A 13 36.60 27.98 16.93
N VAL A 14 36.23 26.76 17.32
CA VAL A 14 34.81 26.43 17.57
C VAL A 14 34.42 26.92 18.96
N ASP A 15 33.35 27.71 19.04
CA ASP A 15 32.71 28.04 20.32
C ASP A 15 31.91 26.84 20.81
N LYS A 16 32.51 26.04 21.69
CA LYS A 16 31.90 24.84 22.28
C LYS A 16 30.71 25.15 23.19
N THR A 17 30.52 26.39 23.63
CA THR A 17 29.43 26.77 24.53
C THR A 17 28.14 27.09 23.77
N LYS A 18 28.27 27.65 22.56
CA LYS A 18 27.13 27.98 21.68
C LYS A 18 26.85 26.91 20.63
N THR A 19 27.86 26.13 20.26
CA THR A 19 27.73 25.04 19.30
C THR A 19 26.90 23.90 19.87
N THR A 20 25.92 23.43 19.09
CA THR A 20 25.01 22.34 19.49
C THR A 20 25.46 20.96 18.99
N LEU A 21 26.45 20.91 18.09
CA LEU A 21 27.11 19.67 17.68
C LEU A 21 28.28 19.36 18.61
N ILE A 22 28.31 18.15 19.15
CA ILE A 22 29.39 17.72 20.05
C ILE A 22 30.59 17.33 19.18
N GLY A 23 31.82 17.66 19.59
CA GLY A 23 33.02 17.65 18.72
C GLY A 23 33.41 16.34 18.03
N ALA A 24 32.74 15.20 18.28
CA ALA A 24 32.88 13.98 17.49
C ALA A 24 32.03 13.98 16.20
N GLU A 25 31.11 14.94 16.06
CA GLU A 25 30.12 15.03 14.99
C GLU A 25 30.56 15.95 13.84
N PHE A 26 31.75 16.56 13.92
CA PHE A 26 32.33 17.35 12.83
C PHE A 26 33.85 17.48 12.98
N GLU A 27 34.56 17.70 11.87
CA GLU A 27 35.99 17.99 11.85
C GLU A 27 36.22 19.34 11.14
N LEU A 28 36.84 20.30 11.84
CA LEU A 28 37.25 21.58 11.27
C LEU A 28 38.75 21.53 10.94
N PHE A 29 39.09 21.82 9.70
CA PHE A 29 40.46 21.91 9.21
C PHE A 29 40.76 23.36 8.84
N PHE A 30 41.55 24.03 9.68
CA PHE A 30 42.08 25.36 9.42
C PHE A 30 43.50 25.46 9.96
N ASP A 31 44.44 25.84 9.10
CA ASP A 31 45.81 26.10 9.54
C ASP A 31 45.92 27.55 10.01
N LYS A 32 46.32 27.75 11.27
CA LYS A 32 46.65 29.06 11.84
C LYS A 32 47.54 29.83 10.87
N THR A 33 47.08 30.99 10.41
CA THR A 33 47.65 31.69 9.25
C THR A 33 48.15 33.06 9.65
N LYS A 34 49.38 33.40 9.26
CA LYS A 34 49.99 34.70 9.51
C LYS A 34 49.27 35.80 8.72
N LEU A 35 48.87 36.88 9.40
CA LEU A 35 48.29 38.06 8.77
C LEU A 35 49.42 38.90 8.16
N SER A 36 49.55 38.86 6.83
CA SER A 36 50.46 39.71 6.08
C SER A 36 49.69 40.61 5.11
N ASN A 37 50.28 41.73 4.73
CA ASN A 37 49.67 42.65 3.75
C ASN A 37 49.42 42.00 2.37
N SER A 38 49.97 40.82 2.11
CA SER A 38 49.77 40.03 0.88
C SER A 38 48.63 39.00 0.98
N LEU A 39 48.12 38.71 2.19
CA LEU A 39 47.08 37.70 2.38
C LEU A 39 45.72 38.27 1.95
N LYS A 40 45.23 37.84 0.80
CA LYS A 40 43.91 38.25 0.28
C LYS A 40 42.76 37.36 0.77
N SER A 41 43.01 36.06 0.94
CA SER A 41 42.00 35.08 1.34
C SER A 41 42.63 33.79 1.87
N LYS A 42 41.92 33.09 2.78
CA LYS A 42 42.25 31.75 3.25
C LYS A 42 40.96 30.93 3.33
N THR A 43 41.07 29.62 3.10
CA THR A 43 39.93 28.69 3.11
C THR A 43 40.03 27.77 4.32
N ALA A 44 38.91 27.60 5.02
CA ALA A 44 38.70 26.56 6.03
C ALA A 44 37.87 25.43 5.43
N PHE A 45 38.12 24.18 5.83
CA PHE A 45 37.31 23.03 5.43
C PHE A 45 36.58 22.47 6.64
N LEU A 46 35.27 22.26 6.51
CA LEU A 46 34.44 21.62 7.52
C LEU A 46 33.94 20.29 6.96
N LYS A 47 34.26 19.19 7.64
CA LYS A 47 33.76 17.86 7.30
C LYS A 47 32.67 17.47 8.28
N LEU A 48 31.48 17.27 7.74
CA LEU A 48 30.29 16.83 8.47
C LEU A 48 29.97 15.39 8.04
N PRO A 49 30.06 14.40 8.94
CA PRO A 49 29.49 13.08 8.71
C PRO A 49 28.00 13.18 8.41
N LYS A 50 27.46 12.18 7.72
CA LYS A 50 26.02 12.10 7.45
C LYS A 50 25.28 11.99 8.79
N ASP A 51 24.43 12.96 9.08
CA ASP A 51 23.59 12.96 10.28
C ASP A 51 22.49 11.89 10.16
N GLU A 52 22.33 11.06 11.20
CA GLU A 52 21.27 10.06 11.31
C GLU A 52 20.10 10.53 12.17
N THR A 53 20.19 11.72 12.77
CA THR A 53 19.13 12.31 13.59
C THR A 53 18.30 13.30 12.78
N TRP A 54 16.97 13.18 12.89
CA TRP A 54 16.01 13.77 11.95
C TRP A 54 15.17 14.88 12.60
N ASP A 55 15.45 15.22 13.86
CA ASP A 55 14.48 15.90 14.72
C ASP A 55 14.84 17.35 15.06
N LYS A 56 16.11 17.79 14.89
CA LYS A 56 16.53 19.13 15.34
C LYS A 56 17.48 19.85 14.38
N GLU A 57 17.32 21.16 14.30
CA GLU A 57 18.31 22.06 13.70
C GLU A 57 19.54 22.12 14.61
N ARG A 58 20.72 22.01 14.02
CA ARG A 58 21.99 22.13 14.73
C ARG A 58 22.78 23.32 14.20
N LYS A 59 23.66 23.84 15.05
CA LYS A 59 24.42 25.06 14.82
C LYS A 59 25.87 24.84 15.22
N ILE A 60 26.79 25.28 14.36
CA ILE A 60 28.22 25.41 14.67
C ILE A 60 28.55 26.90 14.66
N PHE A 61 29.12 27.37 15.76
CA PHE A 61 29.63 28.73 15.89
C PHE A 61 31.15 28.69 15.80
N LEU A 62 31.70 29.43 14.83
CA LEU A 62 33.13 29.55 14.60
C LEU A 62 33.57 30.98 14.90
N ASP A 63 34.44 31.14 15.88
CA ASP A 63 35.03 32.42 16.24
C ASP A 63 36.36 32.62 15.49
N LEU A 64 36.53 33.82 14.93
CA LEU A 64 37.74 34.26 14.27
C LEU A 64 38.61 34.96 15.31
N GLU A 65 39.67 34.29 15.73
CA GLU A 65 40.55 34.74 16.79
C GLU A 65 41.88 35.24 16.21
N ILE A 66 42.36 36.37 16.73
CA ILE A 66 43.66 36.94 16.37
C ILE A 66 44.63 36.70 17.52
N PHE A 67 45.83 36.24 17.18
CA PHE A 67 46.91 35.98 18.12
C PHE A 67 48.13 36.82 17.78
N GLU A 68 48.90 37.27 18.77
CA GLU A 68 50.27 37.75 18.60
C GLU A 68 51.21 36.74 19.28
N GLY A 69 51.91 35.95 18.46
CA GLY A 69 52.54 34.73 18.98
C GLY A 69 51.50 33.74 19.53
N ASP A 70 51.56 33.50 20.84
CA ASP A 70 50.67 32.58 21.57
C ASP A 70 49.55 33.30 22.35
N ASP A 71 49.62 34.64 22.46
CA ASP A 71 48.64 35.42 23.21
C ASP A 71 47.42 35.76 22.35
N LYS A 72 46.22 35.42 22.83
CA LYS A 72 44.94 35.77 22.21
C LYS A 72 44.62 37.24 22.43
N LEU A 73 44.26 37.95 21.37
CA LEU A 73 43.95 39.39 21.41
C LEU A 73 42.45 39.65 21.21
N GLU A 74 41.71 39.69 22.32
CA GLU A 74 40.23 39.81 22.30
C GLU A 74 39.72 41.15 21.72
N ASN A 75 40.50 42.23 21.87
CA ASN A 75 40.08 43.59 21.50
C ASN A 75 40.70 44.11 20.19
N VAL A 76 41.52 43.31 19.50
CA VAL A 76 42.26 43.74 18.30
C VAL A 76 41.59 43.30 16.99
N ASN A 77 40.64 42.35 17.06
CA ASN A 77 39.89 41.96 15.87
C ASN A 77 38.95 43.10 15.42
N GLN A 78 39.37 43.82 14.38
CA GLN A 78 38.60 44.87 13.69
C GLN A 78 37.82 44.35 12.48
N GLY A 79 37.79 43.02 12.29
CA GLY A 79 37.01 42.39 11.22
C GLY A 79 35.52 42.67 11.37
N THR A 80 34.84 42.87 10.24
CA THR A 80 33.38 43.07 10.17
C THR A 80 32.62 41.89 10.78
N TYR A 81 33.16 40.68 10.66
CA TYR A 81 32.61 39.47 11.23
C TYR A 81 33.65 38.85 12.16
N LYS A 82 33.26 38.63 13.41
CA LYS A 82 34.09 37.97 14.43
C LYS A 82 33.66 36.52 14.66
N THR A 83 32.40 36.22 14.35
CA THR A 83 31.80 34.90 14.52
C THR A 83 31.04 34.54 13.25
N LEU A 84 31.14 33.28 12.85
CA LEU A 84 30.38 32.67 11.77
C LEU A 84 29.41 31.65 12.37
N GLU A 85 28.14 31.75 12.00
CA GLU A 85 27.11 30.76 12.35
C GLU A 85 26.84 29.87 11.14
N ILE A 86 27.03 28.56 11.32
CA ILE A 86 26.69 27.54 10.33
C ILE A 86 25.48 26.76 10.84
N THR A 87 24.34 26.95 10.18
CA THR A 87 23.11 26.23 10.48
C THR A 87 23.01 24.95 9.65
N ILE A 88 23.00 23.81 10.32
CA ILE A 88 22.77 22.48 9.74
C ILE A 88 21.31 22.14 9.97
N LYS A 89 20.53 22.23 8.90
CA LYS A 89 19.14 21.81 8.92
C LYS A 89 19.10 20.27 8.90
N PRO A 90 18.16 19.63 9.62
CA PRO A 90 18.00 18.19 9.56
C PRO A 90 17.85 17.79 8.09
N ALA A 91 18.37 16.62 7.76
CA ALA A 91 18.10 15.97 6.48
C ALA A 91 16.62 15.56 6.45
N ASN A 92 15.73 16.54 6.40
CA ASN A 92 14.41 16.37 5.85
C ASN A 92 14.66 16.01 4.39
N GLU A 93 14.85 14.72 4.11
CA GLU A 93 14.48 14.21 2.81
C GLU A 93 13.07 14.73 2.60
N LYS A 94 12.95 15.80 1.79
CA LYS A 94 11.65 16.33 1.38
C LYS A 94 10.88 15.09 0.97
N LEU A 95 9.82 14.78 1.72
CA LEU A 95 8.92 13.67 1.41
C LEU A 95 8.62 13.83 -0.07
N LYS A 96 9.06 12.88 -0.88
CA LYS A 96 9.03 13.00 -2.35
C LYS A 96 7.57 12.86 -2.78
N GLY A 97 6.79 13.92 -2.57
CA GLY A 97 5.35 14.00 -2.80
C GLY A 97 4.62 12.74 -2.41
N TYR A 98 4.08 12.07 -3.44
CA TYR A 98 3.19 10.91 -3.35
C TYR A 98 3.92 9.56 -3.48
N GLU A 99 5.26 9.51 -3.44
CA GLU A 99 6.00 8.25 -3.68
C GLU A 99 5.67 7.16 -2.65
N TYR A 100 5.36 7.52 -1.40
CA TYR A 100 5.05 6.57 -0.32
C TYR A 100 3.77 6.96 0.39
N LEU A 101 2.66 6.34 0.00
CA LEU A 101 1.36 6.59 0.59
C LEU A 101 0.85 5.32 1.26
N ALA A 102 0.33 5.46 2.47
CA ALA A 102 -0.54 4.46 3.08
C ALA A 102 -1.95 5.01 3.15
N TYR A 103 -2.93 4.12 3.10
CA TYR A 103 -4.34 4.42 3.03
C TYR A 103 -5.06 3.59 4.07
N VAL A 104 -6.00 4.22 4.76
CA VAL A 104 -6.97 3.56 5.64
C VAL A 104 -8.33 4.12 5.31
N GLY A 105 -9.34 3.28 5.15
CA GLY A 105 -10.65 3.72 4.71
C GLY A 105 -11.72 2.64 4.78
N THR A 106 -12.77 2.82 3.98
CA THR A 106 -13.87 1.87 3.82
C THR A 106 -14.19 1.69 2.34
N ASN A 107 -14.60 0.49 1.98
CA ASN A 107 -15.07 0.19 0.63
C ASN A 107 -16.59 0.35 0.55
N PHE A 108 -17.04 0.73 -0.64
CA PHE A 108 -18.43 0.74 -1.05
C PHE A 108 -18.62 -0.31 -2.14
N ASP A 109 -19.62 -1.15 -1.92
CA ASP A 109 -20.10 -2.09 -2.91
C ASP A 109 -21.13 -1.36 -3.80
N LEU A 110 -20.80 -1.17 -5.08
CA LEU A 110 -21.70 -0.46 -5.99
C LEU A 110 -22.90 -1.32 -6.43
N VAL A 111 -22.88 -2.63 -6.15
CA VAL A 111 -23.96 -3.57 -6.51
C VAL A 111 -24.95 -3.73 -5.35
N GLU A 112 -24.46 -3.86 -4.12
CA GLU A 112 -25.31 -4.01 -2.92
C GLU A 112 -25.76 -2.67 -2.30
N GLY A 113 -25.33 -1.54 -2.86
CA GLY A 113 -25.61 -0.19 -2.37
C GLY A 113 -24.54 0.36 -1.41
N ILE A 114 -24.64 1.66 -1.10
CA ILE A 114 -23.64 2.38 -0.28
C ILE A 114 -23.74 1.93 1.19
N LYS A 115 -23.06 0.83 1.53
CA LYS A 115 -22.81 0.40 2.91
C LYS A 115 -21.31 0.46 3.15
N ALA A 116 -20.92 1.18 4.19
CA ALA A 116 -19.56 1.13 4.70
C ALA A 116 -19.30 -0.30 5.21
N LYS A 117 -18.38 -1.02 4.56
CA LYS A 117 -17.93 -2.35 4.97
C LYS A 117 -16.59 -2.21 5.72
N ASP A 118 -16.00 -3.33 6.14
CA ASP A 118 -14.79 -3.42 6.97
C ASP A 118 -13.64 -2.49 6.55
N LEU A 119 -12.73 -2.26 7.50
CA LEU A 119 -11.59 -1.36 7.36
C LEU A 119 -10.69 -1.78 6.19
N PHE A 120 -10.67 -0.98 5.14
CA PHE A 120 -9.72 -1.06 4.03
C PHE A 120 -8.35 -0.52 4.46
N PHE A 121 -7.29 -1.20 4.06
CA PHE A 121 -5.94 -0.65 4.16
C PHE A 121 -5.12 -0.94 2.91
N ALA A 122 -4.26 0.01 2.54
CA ALA A 122 -3.27 -0.20 1.49
C ALA A 122 -2.00 0.60 1.73
N SER A 123 -0.90 0.19 1.13
CA SER A 123 0.32 0.97 0.98
C SER A 123 0.72 0.95 -0.49
N ASN A 124 1.00 2.11 -1.06
CA ASN A 124 1.47 2.29 -2.42
C ASN A 124 2.85 2.93 -2.39
N ILE A 125 3.81 2.24 -2.99
CA ILE A 125 5.15 2.71 -3.24
C ILE A 125 5.27 2.94 -4.74
N PHE A 126 5.50 4.17 -5.16
CA PHE A 126 5.62 4.57 -6.55
C PHE A 126 6.97 5.24 -6.78
N PHE A 127 7.82 4.59 -7.56
CA PHE A 127 9.07 5.15 -8.02
C PHE A 127 9.05 5.30 -9.54
N PRO A 128 8.90 6.52 -10.05
CA PRO A 128 8.98 6.74 -11.49
C PRO A 128 10.42 6.51 -11.97
N PRO A 129 10.61 6.03 -13.23
CA PRO A 129 11.90 6.05 -13.91
C PRO A 129 12.61 7.41 -13.80
N ASP A 130 13.90 7.38 -13.47
CA ASP A 130 14.75 8.57 -13.41
C ASP A 130 14.78 9.26 -14.78
N LYS A 131 14.45 10.55 -14.79
CA LYS A 131 14.41 11.38 -16.00
C LYS A 131 15.81 11.53 -16.63
N ASN A 132 16.87 11.40 -15.83
CA ASN A 132 18.25 11.68 -16.23
C ASN A 132 19.01 10.43 -16.69
N LYS A 133 18.44 9.23 -16.55
CA LYS A 133 19.09 7.97 -16.94
C LYS A 133 18.33 7.31 -18.09
N LYS A 134 19.00 7.12 -19.23
CA LYS A 134 18.43 6.54 -20.47
C LYS A 134 17.82 5.13 -20.30
N LYS A 135 18.16 4.38 -19.24
CA LYS A 135 17.67 3.03 -18.96
C LYS A 135 17.16 2.86 -17.52
N SER A 136 16.58 3.90 -16.92
CA SER A 136 15.96 3.71 -15.61
C SER A 136 14.63 2.98 -15.76
N ILE A 137 14.48 1.88 -15.02
CA ILE A 137 13.21 1.19 -14.78
C ILE A 137 12.68 1.73 -13.46
N GLY A 138 11.41 2.15 -13.47
CA GLY A 138 10.69 2.49 -12.25
C GLY A 138 9.94 1.29 -11.71
N PHE A 139 9.27 1.44 -10.57
CA PHE A 139 8.38 0.41 -10.07
C PHE A 139 7.21 1.00 -9.31
N TYR A 140 6.13 0.24 -9.31
CA TYR A 140 4.98 0.45 -8.46
C TYR A 140 4.76 -0.83 -7.65
N LEU A 141 4.68 -0.69 -6.33
CA LEU A 141 4.34 -1.76 -5.40
C LEU A 141 3.11 -1.33 -4.62
N SER A 142 2.14 -2.22 -4.48
CA SER A 142 0.97 -2.00 -3.65
C SER A 142 0.74 -3.22 -2.77
N LEU A 143 0.68 -3.02 -1.46
CA LEU A 143 0.20 -4.03 -0.52
C LEU A 143 -1.15 -3.56 -0.02
N TYR A 144 -2.12 -4.47 0.07
CA TYR A 144 -3.47 -4.11 0.49
C TYR A 144 -4.12 -5.23 1.27
N GLY A 145 -5.10 -4.89 2.07
CA GLY A 145 -6.02 -5.86 2.65
C GLY A 145 -7.42 -5.32 2.83
N ASN A 146 -8.36 -6.25 2.96
CA ASN A 146 -9.80 -5.99 2.99
C ASN A 146 -10.23 -5.09 1.82
N ARG A 147 -9.67 -5.35 0.64
CA ARG A 147 -9.92 -4.64 -0.61
C ARG A 147 -11.26 -5.02 -1.24
N ALA A 148 -11.72 -6.23 -0.97
CA ALA A 148 -12.95 -6.77 -1.55
C ALA A 148 -13.62 -7.67 -0.52
N PHE A 149 -14.75 -7.20 0.01
CA PHE A 149 -15.64 -8.06 0.80
C PHE A 149 -16.80 -8.45 -0.11
N THR A 150 -16.69 -9.61 -0.75
CA THR A 150 -17.82 -10.20 -1.46
C THR A 150 -18.67 -10.92 -0.43
N GLN A 151 -19.78 -10.30 -0.03
CA GLN A 151 -20.87 -11.06 0.54
C GLN A 151 -21.66 -11.61 -0.65
N ILE A 152 -21.68 -12.93 -0.81
CA ILE A 152 -22.59 -13.54 -1.79
C ILE A 152 -23.63 -14.27 -0.96
N ASP A 153 -24.83 -13.70 -0.94
CA ASP A 153 -26.00 -14.35 -0.40
C ASP A 153 -26.72 -15.04 -1.57
N SER A 154 -26.80 -16.37 -1.53
CA SER A 154 -27.59 -17.13 -2.50
C SER A 154 -28.59 -18.03 -1.80
N THR A 155 -29.77 -18.15 -2.40
CA THR A 155 -30.78 -19.11 -1.98
C THR A 155 -30.64 -20.36 -2.83
N SER A 156 -30.44 -21.51 -2.21
CA SER A 156 -30.42 -22.81 -2.88
C SER A 156 -31.49 -23.72 -2.29
N SER A 157 -32.08 -24.59 -3.10
CA SER A 157 -33.04 -25.58 -2.62
C SER A 157 -32.42 -26.98 -2.66
N ARG A 158 -32.59 -27.77 -1.60
CA ARG A 158 -32.23 -29.19 -1.57
C ARG A 158 -33.48 -30.03 -1.46
N ARG A 159 -33.67 -30.95 -2.41
CA ARG A 159 -34.79 -31.89 -2.42
C ARG A 159 -34.38 -33.20 -1.75
N ILE A 160 -35.17 -33.64 -0.78
CA ILE A 160 -34.99 -34.86 -0.01
C ILE A 160 -36.26 -35.72 -0.15
N SER A 161 -36.11 -37.02 -0.32
CA SER A 161 -37.26 -37.94 -0.21
C SER A 161 -37.36 -38.36 1.25
N GLU A 162 -38.43 -37.97 1.93
CA GLU A 162 -38.56 -38.15 3.38
C GLU A 162 -39.19 -39.48 3.74
N SER A 163 -40.19 -39.90 2.98
CA SER A 163 -40.89 -41.15 3.25
C SER A 163 -41.61 -41.68 2.01
N PHE A 164 -41.89 -42.98 2.07
CA PHE A 164 -42.66 -43.71 1.09
C PHE A 164 -43.82 -44.36 1.83
N GLN A 165 -45.04 -44.16 1.33
CA GLN A 165 -46.26 -44.73 1.93
C GLN A 165 -46.94 -45.62 0.89
N PRO A 166 -47.15 -46.92 1.18
CA PRO A 166 -47.81 -47.81 0.22
C PRO A 166 -49.27 -47.41 0.05
N VAL A 167 -49.75 -47.41 -1.20
CA VAL A 167 -51.16 -47.17 -1.55
C VAL A 167 -51.78 -48.47 -2.07
N SER A 168 -51.01 -49.27 -2.81
CA SER A 168 -51.34 -50.64 -3.23
C SER A 168 -50.07 -51.47 -3.42
N ASP A 169 -50.20 -52.74 -3.79
CA ASP A 169 -49.07 -53.62 -4.13
C ASP A 169 -48.24 -53.12 -5.32
N THR A 170 -48.80 -52.22 -6.14
CA THR A 170 -48.17 -51.69 -7.35
C THR A 170 -48.03 -50.17 -7.36
N THR A 171 -48.44 -49.48 -6.29
CA THR A 171 -48.35 -48.02 -6.20
C THR A 171 -48.02 -47.55 -4.79
N TYR A 172 -47.25 -46.47 -4.71
CA TYR A 172 -46.89 -45.84 -3.45
C TYR A 172 -46.80 -44.32 -3.60
N ASN A 173 -47.10 -43.62 -2.51
CA ASN A 173 -46.88 -42.19 -2.39
C ASN A 173 -45.42 -41.96 -2.03
N ARG A 174 -44.71 -41.25 -2.89
CA ARG A 174 -43.39 -40.69 -2.62
C ARG A 174 -43.58 -39.28 -2.07
N ILE A 175 -43.21 -39.08 -0.80
CA ILE A 175 -43.23 -37.78 -0.14
C ILE A 175 -41.84 -37.16 -0.25
N GLN A 176 -41.76 -36.01 -0.90
CA GLN A 176 -40.51 -35.29 -1.10
C GLN A 176 -40.60 -33.91 -0.44
N SER A 177 -39.62 -33.57 0.38
CA SER A 177 -39.50 -32.25 0.96
C SER A 177 -38.34 -31.49 0.34
N THR A 178 -38.60 -30.24 0.00
CA THR A 178 -37.63 -29.29 -0.54
C THR A 178 -37.34 -28.27 0.54
N ASN A 179 -36.12 -28.30 1.08
CA ASN A 179 -35.65 -27.35 2.07
C ASN A 179 -34.91 -26.21 1.37
N PHE A 180 -35.27 -24.97 1.71
CA PHE A 180 -34.58 -23.79 1.21
C PHE A 180 -33.43 -23.42 2.16
N LEU A 181 -32.25 -23.21 1.60
CA LEU A 181 -31.03 -22.90 2.32
C LEU A 181 -30.55 -21.50 1.93
N VAL A 182 -30.18 -20.70 2.93
CA VAL A 182 -29.47 -19.44 2.75
C VAL A 182 -27.99 -19.72 2.87
N LYS A 183 -27.25 -19.47 1.79
CA LYS A 183 -25.79 -19.55 1.75
C LYS A 183 -25.21 -18.14 1.78
N LYS A 184 -24.43 -17.84 2.82
CA LYS A 184 -23.66 -16.61 2.97
C LYS A 184 -22.18 -16.91 2.83
N ARG A 185 -21.54 -16.29 1.86
CA ARG A 185 -20.08 -16.36 1.68
C ARG A 185 -19.47 -15.01 2.03
N VAL A 186 -18.45 -15.01 2.87
CA VAL A 186 -17.69 -13.83 3.30
C VAL A 186 -16.22 -14.07 2.98
N THR A 187 -15.54 -13.11 2.35
CA THR A 187 -14.13 -13.26 1.97
C THR A 187 -13.30 -12.05 2.41
N ASP A 188 -12.29 -12.31 3.23
CA ASP A 188 -11.25 -11.34 3.58
C ASP A 188 -10.05 -11.55 2.67
N ASN A 189 -9.46 -10.48 2.14
CA ASN A 189 -8.35 -10.59 1.20
C ASN A 189 -7.14 -9.77 1.61
N ILE A 190 -5.95 -10.31 1.32
CA ILE A 190 -4.68 -9.59 1.38
C ILE A 190 -4.00 -9.82 0.04
N GLY A 191 -3.48 -8.76 -0.56
CA GLY A 191 -2.79 -8.87 -1.83
C GLY A 191 -1.54 -8.02 -1.92
N ALA A 192 -0.64 -8.48 -2.77
CA ALA A 192 0.59 -7.81 -3.14
C ALA A 192 0.62 -7.67 -4.66
N TYR A 193 0.77 -6.43 -5.13
CA TYR A 193 0.79 -6.07 -6.53
C TYR A 193 2.11 -5.38 -6.84
N ILE A 194 2.86 -5.87 -7.82
CA ILE A 194 4.11 -5.28 -8.28
C ILE A 194 4.04 -5.04 -9.79
N SER A 195 4.57 -3.89 -10.22
CA SER A 195 4.63 -3.53 -11.63
C SER A 195 5.89 -2.72 -11.94
N PRO A 196 6.85 -3.26 -12.71
CA PRO A 196 7.92 -2.44 -13.28
C PRO A 196 7.34 -1.41 -14.26
N LEU A 197 7.89 -0.21 -14.26
CA LEU A 197 7.41 0.92 -15.04
C LEU A 197 8.42 1.27 -16.13
N PHE A 198 8.03 1.06 -17.38
CA PHE A 198 8.79 1.44 -18.57
C PHE A 198 8.15 2.66 -19.20
N ARG A 199 8.88 3.77 -19.27
CA ARG A 199 8.30 5.02 -19.77
C ARG A 199 7.94 4.92 -21.25
N ILE A 200 6.66 5.11 -21.59
CA ILE A 200 6.22 5.24 -22.99
C ILE A 200 6.25 6.73 -23.34
N GLY A 201 7.35 7.14 -23.99
CA GLY A 201 7.48 8.47 -24.56
C GLY A 201 7.56 9.65 -23.56
N LYS A 202 7.64 10.85 -24.12
CA LYS A 202 7.60 12.13 -23.39
C LYS A 202 6.35 12.90 -23.80
N TYR A 203 5.17 12.40 -23.44
CA TYR A 203 3.94 13.17 -23.60
C TYR A 203 3.93 14.33 -22.59
N ARG A 204 4.35 15.51 -23.05
CA ARG A 204 4.17 16.77 -22.30
C ARG A 204 2.88 17.41 -22.78
N ILE A 205 1.78 17.16 -22.08
CA ILE A 205 0.56 17.93 -22.31
C ILE A 205 0.77 19.30 -21.66
N ASN A 206 1.04 20.30 -22.50
CA ASN A 206 1.27 21.72 -22.18
C ASN A 206 2.56 22.09 -21.42
N LYS A 207 3.39 22.96 -22.01
CA LYS A 207 4.56 23.59 -21.38
C LYS A 207 4.20 24.58 -20.26
N ASN A 208 2.94 25.04 -20.20
CA ASN A 208 2.53 26.16 -19.35
C ASN A 208 1.80 25.80 -18.05
N ASN A 209 1.52 24.53 -17.76
CA ASN A 209 0.90 24.15 -16.48
C ASN A 209 1.80 23.16 -15.73
N ASN A 210 1.85 23.31 -14.41
CA ASN A 210 2.62 22.53 -13.44
C ASN A 210 2.17 21.04 -13.34
N ARG A 211 1.65 20.47 -14.43
CA ARG A 211 1.03 19.14 -14.53
C ARG A 211 2.01 18.16 -15.17
N ASN A 212 2.48 17.21 -14.38
CA ASN A 212 3.45 16.21 -14.83
C ASN A 212 2.74 14.89 -15.15
N LEU A 213 2.03 14.84 -16.28
CA LEU A 213 1.45 13.60 -16.80
C LEU A 213 2.57 12.68 -17.32
N LYS A 214 2.54 11.42 -16.89
CA LYS A 214 3.49 10.38 -17.28
C LYS A 214 2.72 9.13 -17.64
N LEU A 215 3.13 8.49 -18.73
CA LEU A 215 2.55 7.23 -19.21
C LEU A 215 3.64 6.17 -19.24
N TYR A 216 3.29 4.95 -18.82
CA TYR A 216 4.18 3.82 -18.71
C TYR A 216 3.54 2.57 -19.28
N TYR A 217 4.37 1.72 -19.88
CA TYR A 217 4.11 0.31 -20.04
C TYR A 217 4.45 -0.35 -18.72
N SER A 218 3.53 -1.14 -18.18
CA SER A 218 3.57 -1.51 -16.77
C SER A 218 3.11 -2.95 -16.57
N PRO A 219 3.83 -3.96 -17.10
CA PRO A 219 3.44 -5.35 -16.85
C PRO A 219 3.39 -5.58 -15.34
N SER A 220 2.56 -6.51 -14.89
CA SER A 220 2.25 -6.64 -13.48
C SER A 220 2.14 -8.07 -13.02
N LEU A 221 2.47 -8.26 -11.76
CA LEU A 221 2.23 -9.49 -11.02
C LEU A 221 1.42 -9.12 -9.78
N GLU A 222 0.35 -9.87 -9.55
CA GLU A 222 -0.46 -9.74 -8.35
C GLU A 222 -0.64 -11.12 -7.72
N PHE A 223 -0.35 -11.20 -6.43
CA PHE A 223 -0.74 -12.33 -5.60
C PHE A 223 -1.85 -11.87 -4.66
N VAL A 224 -2.93 -12.64 -4.58
CA VAL A 224 -4.02 -12.40 -3.66
C VAL A 224 -4.29 -13.66 -2.85
N TYR A 225 -4.12 -13.54 -1.55
CA TYR A 225 -4.56 -14.50 -0.56
C TYR A 225 -5.97 -14.10 -0.09
N ARG A 226 -6.85 -15.08 0.01
CA ARG A 226 -8.22 -14.89 0.47
C ARG A 226 -8.55 -15.92 1.53
N ARG A 227 -9.16 -15.47 2.63
CA ARG A 227 -9.77 -16.34 3.63
C ARG A 227 -11.28 -16.22 3.47
N THR A 228 -11.92 -17.32 3.10
CA THR A 228 -13.35 -17.36 2.83
C THR A 228 -14.06 -18.15 3.91
N THR A 229 -15.11 -17.55 4.48
CA THR A 229 -16.06 -18.20 5.38
C THR A 229 -17.34 -18.46 4.61
N LEU A 230 -17.71 -19.73 4.46
CA LEU A 230 -19.01 -20.14 3.93
C LEU A 230 -19.90 -20.52 5.11
N SER A 231 -21.06 -19.91 5.19
CA SER A 231 -22.10 -20.24 6.16
C SER A 231 -23.37 -20.63 5.43
N THR A 232 -23.90 -21.82 5.73
CA THR A 232 -25.18 -22.29 5.23
C THR A 232 -26.14 -22.40 6.40
N GLN A 233 -27.33 -21.82 6.25
CA GLN A 233 -28.39 -21.87 7.24
C GLN A 233 -29.69 -22.31 6.56
N ASP A 234 -30.50 -23.11 7.25
CA ASP A 234 -31.87 -23.37 6.84
C ASP A 234 -32.68 -22.07 6.86
N ALA A 235 -33.39 -21.78 5.78
CA ALA A 235 -34.29 -20.63 5.69
C ALA A 235 -35.56 -20.80 6.54
N GLY A 236 -35.81 -22.00 7.07
CA GLY A 236 -37.04 -22.35 7.77
C GLY A 236 -38.24 -22.49 6.83
N ILE A 237 -37.98 -22.67 5.53
CA ILE A 237 -39.00 -22.87 4.50
C ILE A 237 -38.82 -24.30 3.99
N THR A 238 -39.87 -25.11 4.15
CA THR A 238 -39.95 -26.47 3.64
C THR A 238 -41.20 -26.58 2.78
N GLN A 239 -41.04 -27.05 1.55
CA GLN A 239 -42.16 -27.41 0.69
C GLN A 239 -42.22 -28.93 0.57
N THR A 240 -43.36 -29.52 0.93
CA THR A 240 -43.58 -30.96 0.83
C THR A 240 -44.53 -31.25 -0.32
N ASP A 241 -44.06 -32.06 -1.28
CA ASP A 241 -44.84 -32.56 -2.38
C ASP A 241 -45.07 -34.06 -2.21
N THR A 242 -46.29 -34.53 -2.49
CA THR A 242 -46.59 -35.96 -2.55
C THR A 242 -46.87 -36.34 -4.00
N THR A 243 -46.18 -37.38 -4.47
CA THR A 243 -46.34 -37.90 -5.84
C THR A 243 -46.67 -39.38 -5.80
N LEU A 244 -47.69 -39.79 -6.56
CA LEU A 244 -48.02 -41.21 -6.72
C LEU A 244 -47.07 -41.82 -7.75
N VAL A 245 -46.39 -42.91 -7.37
CA VAL A 245 -45.44 -43.62 -8.22
C VAL A 245 -45.89 -45.06 -8.39
N SER A 246 -45.84 -45.57 -9.61
CA SER A 246 -46.09 -46.98 -9.92
C SER A 246 -44.82 -47.80 -9.72
N GLY A 247 -44.91 -48.86 -8.93
CA GLY A 247 -43.81 -49.77 -8.61
C GLY A 247 -44.13 -50.61 -7.38
N ASN A 248 -43.45 -51.74 -7.25
CA ASN A 248 -43.61 -52.60 -6.09
C ASN A 248 -42.93 -51.98 -4.87
N PHE A 249 -43.68 -51.80 -3.78
CA PHE A 249 -43.18 -51.14 -2.57
C PHE A 249 -42.04 -51.92 -1.89
N SER A 250 -42.00 -53.25 -2.06
CA SER A 250 -40.94 -54.09 -1.48
C SER A 250 -39.56 -53.85 -2.08
N ASP A 251 -39.48 -53.22 -3.25
CA ASP A 251 -38.26 -53.05 -4.02
C ASP A 251 -37.65 -51.64 -3.84
N ILE A 252 -38.22 -50.83 -2.94
CA ILE A 252 -37.78 -49.47 -2.67
C ILE A 252 -36.70 -49.48 -1.58
N ASP A 253 -35.48 -49.09 -1.94
CA ASP A 253 -34.52 -48.62 -0.96
C ASP A 253 -34.99 -47.28 -0.41
N ILE A 254 -35.30 -47.23 0.90
CA ILE A 254 -35.63 -45.98 1.59
C ILE A 254 -34.31 -45.25 1.85
N PRO A 255 -33.98 -44.15 1.12
CA PRO A 255 -32.80 -43.37 1.44
C PRO A 255 -32.91 -42.82 2.86
N GLN A 256 -32.06 -43.30 3.76
CA GLN A 256 -31.76 -42.58 5.01
C GLN A 256 -30.99 -41.32 4.63
N SER A 257 -31.73 -40.24 4.39
CA SER A 257 -31.12 -38.94 4.20
C SER A 257 -30.59 -38.46 5.55
N ALA A 258 -29.29 -38.22 5.63
CA ALA A 258 -28.67 -37.64 6.82
C ALA A 258 -29.35 -36.30 7.14
N PRO A 259 -29.64 -36.00 8.43
CA PRO A 259 -30.24 -34.73 8.81
C PRO A 259 -29.36 -33.57 8.36
N ILE A 260 -29.97 -32.54 7.78
CA ILE A 260 -29.26 -31.31 7.43
C ILE A 260 -28.79 -30.66 8.73
N PRO A 261 -27.49 -30.35 8.89
CA PRO A 261 -27.07 -29.51 10.01
C PRO A 261 -27.77 -28.15 9.90
N ASN A 262 -28.56 -27.76 10.91
CA ASN A 262 -29.29 -26.47 10.95
C ASN A 262 -28.38 -25.25 10.69
N LYS A 263 -27.07 -25.42 10.91
CA LYS A 263 -26.04 -24.45 10.57
C LYS A 263 -24.76 -25.18 10.20
N PHE A 264 -24.23 -24.89 9.03
CA PHE A 264 -22.90 -25.31 8.60
C PHE A 264 -22.03 -24.07 8.41
N SER A 265 -20.81 -24.07 8.95
CA SER A 265 -19.85 -23.01 8.70
C SER A 265 -18.48 -23.62 8.45
N GLU A 266 -17.88 -23.27 7.32
CA GLU A 266 -16.55 -23.71 6.96
C GLU A 266 -15.68 -22.51 6.60
N VAL A 267 -14.40 -22.60 6.96
CA VAL A 267 -13.39 -21.61 6.63
C VAL A 267 -12.33 -22.26 5.78
N TYR A 268 -12.02 -21.65 4.64
CA TYR A 268 -11.00 -22.14 3.73
C TYR A 268 -10.22 -21.00 3.08
N ASN A 269 -9.09 -21.35 2.49
CA ASN A 269 -8.16 -20.41 1.88
C ASN A 269 -8.24 -20.52 0.36
N GLU A 270 -8.14 -19.38 -0.31
CA GLU A 270 -8.08 -19.29 -1.77
C GLU A 270 -6.88 -18.43 -2.17
N TYR A 271 -6.31 -18.73 -3.33
CA TYR A 271 -5.14 -18.05 -3.85
C TYR A 271 -5.38 -17.63 -5.29
N SER A 272 -4.87 -16.47 -5.66
CA SER A 272 -4.97 -15.95 -7.02
C SER A 272 -3.63 -15.36 -7.43
N PHE A 273 -3.15 -15.80 -8.58
CA PHE A 273 -1.93 -15.32 -9.21
C PHE A 273 -2.30 -14.68 -10.54
N ASN A 274 -2.17 -13.36 -10.62
CA ASN A 274 -2.49 -12.61 -11.84
C ASN A 274 -1.21 -12.07 -12.46
N ALA A 275 -0.97 -12.40 -13.72
CA ALA A 275 0.11 -11.86 -14.53
C ALA A 275 -0.47 -10.94 -15.60
N GLY A 276 -0.44 -9.63 -15.38
CA GLY A 276 -0.86 -8.61 -16.34
C GLY A 276 0.23 -8.35 -17.37
N ILE A 277 0.10 -8.94 -18.56
CA ILE A 277 1.12 -8.86 -19.61
C ILE A 277 1.00 -7.54 -20.36
N ILE A 278 -0.21 -7.18 -20.80
CA ILE A 278 -0.47 -5.94 -21.53
C ILE A 278 -1.04 -4.95 -20.53
N ALA A 279 -0.22 -3.98 -20.13
CA ALA A 279 -0.61 -3.07 -19.06
C ALA A 279 -0.07 -1.64 -19.27
N LEU A 280 -0.90 -0.68 -18.89
CA LEU A 280 -0.63 0.74 -18.96
C LEU A 280 -0.79 1.37 -17.57
N PHE A 281 0.17 2.21 -17.21
CA PHE A 281 0.12 3.00 -15.99
C PHE A 281 0.25 4.48 -16.34
N MET A 282 -0.66 5.28 -15.82
CA MET A 282 -0.70 6.72 -15.96
C MET A 282 -0.51 7.35 -14.58
N ALA A 283 0.38 8.34 -14.49
CA ALA A 283 0.57 9.15 -13.29
C ALA A 283 0.43 10.62 -13.66
N LEU A 284 -0.49 11.33 -13.02
CA LEU A 284 -0.63 12.77 -13.06
C LEU A 284 -0.44 13.30 -11.64
N GLU A 285 0.64 14.04 -11.41
CA GLU A 285 0.97 14.57 -10.08
C GLU A 285 1.30 16.06 -10.19
N ASN A 286 0.70 16.86 -9.30
CA ASN A 286 1.05 18.25 -9.03
C ASN A 286 1.00 18.52 -7.51
N GLU A 287 1.07 19.78 -7.09
CA GLU A 287 1.07 20.15 -5.66
C GLU A 287 -0.28 19.87 -4.96
N ASP A 288 -1.38 19.78 -5.71
CA ASP A 288 -2.75 19.69 -5.18
C ASP A 288 -3.33 18.26 -5.24
N ILE A 289 -2.95 17.49 -6.27
CA ILE A 289 -3.58 16.21 -6.58
C ILE A 289 -2.58 15.18 -7.12
N SER A 290 -2.81 13.92 -6.77
CA SER A 290 -2.21 12.74 -7.38
C SER A 290 -3.30 11.88 -7.99
N VAL A 291 -3.22 11.67 -9.30
CA VAL A 291 -4.08 10.73 -10.05
C VAL A 291 -3.19 9.63 -10.62
N ARG A 292 -3.52 8.38 -10.30
CA ARG A 292 -2.84 7.20 -10.80
C ARG A 292 -3.86 6.25 -11.40
N VAL A 293 -3.69 5.90 -12.65
CA VAL A 293 -4.58 4.97 -13.35
C VAL A 293 -3.75 3.82 -13.88
N HIS A 294 -4.18 2.60 -13.60
CA HIS A 294 -3.58 1.38 -14.09
C HIS A 294 -4.63 0.54 -14.80
N GLY A 295 -4.31 0.03 -15.97
CA GLY A 295 -5.14 -0.93 -16.70
C GLY A 295 -4.28 -2.07 -17.19
N SER A 296 -4.73 -3.32 -17.02
CA SER A 296 -4.01 -4.51 -17.44
C SER A 296 -4.94 -5.60 -17.97
N VAL A 297 -4.48 -6.29 -19.01
CA VAL A 297 -5.01 -7.56 -19.48
C VAL A 297 -3.93 -8.63 -19.30
N GLY A 298 -4.33 -9.82 -18.86
CA GLY A 298 -3.38 -10.87 -18.59
C GLY A 298 -4.01 -12.21 -18.27
N TYR A 299 -3.20 -13.06 -17.64
CA TYR A 299 -3.59 -14.41 -17.24
C TYR A 299 -3.72 -14.49 -15.72
N SER A 300 -4.81 -15.10 -15.26
CA SER A 300 -5.07 -15.37 -13.85
C SER A 300 -5.09 -16.88 -13.63
N SER A 301 -4.45 -17.34 -12.56
CA SER A 301 -4.53 -18.71 -12.06
C SER A 301 -5.10 -18.65 -10.65
N ASN A 302 -6.31 -19.17 -10.47
CA ASN A 302 -7.08 -19.09 -9.24
C ASN A 302 -7.22 -20.50 -8.65
N TYR A 303 -6.85 -20.63 -7.38
CA TYR A 303 -7.06 -21.81 -6.56
C TYR A 303 -8.19 -21.51 -5.61
N TYR A 304 -9.32 -22.17 -5.78
CA TYR A 304 -10.49 -22.01 -4.93
C TYR A 304 -11.15 -23.34 -4.65
N ARG A 305 -12.02 -23.33 -3.64
CA ARG A 305 -12.77 -24.52 -3.27
C ARG A 305 -14.06 -24.57 -4.07
N GLU A 306 -14.27 -25.68 -4.76
CA GLU A 306 -15.56 -26.01 -5.36
C GLU A 306 -16.27 -27.01 -4.47
N PHE A 307 -17.56 -26.76 -4.24
CA PHE A 307 -18.43 -27.64 -3.46
C PHE A 307 -19.26 -28.46 -4.44
N GLU A 308 -19.37 -29.76 -4.16
CA GLU A 308 -20.27 -30.63 -4.91
C GLU A 308 -21.74 -30.23 -4.67
N ALA A 309 -22.65 -30.76 -5.51
CA ALA A 309 -24.06 -30.38 -5.49
C ALA A 309 -24.75 -30.68 -4.15
N ASP A 310 -24.22 -31.63 -3.37
CA ASP A 310 -24.70 -31.99 -2.04
C ASP A 310 -24.16 -31.08 -0.92
N GLY A 311 -23.13 -30.28 -1.22
CA GLY A 311 -22.54 -29.26 -0.35
C GLY A 311 -21.72 -29.79 0.82
N ILE A 312 -21.44 -31.10 0.87
CA ILE A 312 -20.66 -31.74 1.94
C ILE A 312 -19.23 -31.99 1.48
N ASP A 313 -19.09 -32.52 0.26
CA ASP A 313 -17.79 -32.76 -0.33
C ASP A 313 -17.31 -31.53 -1.11
N SER A 314 -15.99 -31.36 -1.09
CA SER A 314 -15.36 -30.24 -1.75
C SER A 314 -13.91 -30.54 -2.08
N SER A 315 -13.49 -30.02 -3.22
CA SER A 315 -12.13 -30.17 -3.73
C SER A 315 -11.52 -28.79 -3.98
N THR A 316 -10.20 -28.72 -3.93
CA THR A 316 -9.48 -27.53 -4.38
C THR A 316 -9.28 -27.64 -5.88
N GLU A 317 -9.86 -26.72 -6.63
CA GLU A 317 -9.67 -26.63 -8.07
C GLU A 317 -8.72 -25.49 -8.42
N GLN A 318 -7.90 -25.74 -9.44
CA GLN A 318 -7.17 -24.68 -10.14
C GLN A 318 -7.95 -24.33 -11.40
N ARG A 319 -8.40 -23.07 -11.51
CA ARG A 319 -8.94 -22.55 -12.77
C ARG A 319 -8.16 -21.34 -13.24
N SER A 320 -7.93 -21.32 -14.53
CA SER A 320 -7.24 -20.23 -15.17
C SER A 320 -8.13 -19.49 -16.14
N ASP A 321 -7.93 -18.18 -16.22
CA ASP A 321 -8.73 -17.31 -17.08
C ASP A 321 -7.92 -16.12 -17.57
N ILE A 322 -8.35 -15.54 -18.68
CA ILE A 322 -7.86 -14.25 -19.14
C ILE A 322 -8.63 -13.18 -18.36
N PHE A 323 -7.89 -12.31 -17.67
CA PHE A 323 -8.49 -11.24 -16.88
C PHE A 323 -8.24 -9.87 -17.50
N PHE A 324 -9.16 -8.95 -17.21
CA PHE A 324 -8.98 -7.52 -17.32
C PHE A 324 -9.07 -6.90 -15.93
N SER A 325 -8.21 -5.92 -15.65
CA SER A 325 -8.25 -5.10 -14.44
C SER A 325 -8.02 -3.63 -14.80
N GLY A 326 -8.84 -2.76 -14.24
CA GLY A 326 -8.67 -1.31 -14.27
C GLY A 326 -8.72 -0.76 -12.85
N ARG A 327 -7.82 0.15 -12.50
CA ARG A 327 -7.70 0.72 -11.16
C ARG A 327 -7.33 2.20 -11.25
N ALA A 328 -8.06 3.04 -10.56
CA ALA A 328 -7.78 4.47 -10.46
C ALA A 328 -7.66 4.89 -9.00
N TRP A 329 -6.68 5.71 -8.69
CA TRP A 329 -6.47 6.36 -7.40
C TRP A 329 -6.42 7.87 -7.61
N ILE A 330 -7.21 8.60 -6.84
CA ILE A 330 -7.26 10.06 -6.86
C ILE A 330 -7.08 10.54 -5.43
N THR A 331 -5.98 11.24 -5.14
CA THR A 331 -5.64 11.71 -3.79
C THR A 331 -5.44 13.22 -3.81
N GLU A 332 -6.16 13.91 -2.94
CA GLU A 332 -5.95 15.34 -2.65
C GLU A 332 -4.78 15.51 -1.66
N SER A 333 -4.00 16.58 -1.78
CA SER A 333 -2.72 16.72 -1.09
C SER A 333 -2.83 17.26 0.34
N THR A 334 -3.79 18.15 0.60
CA THR A 334 -3.95 18.89 1.85
C THR A 334 -4.63 18.04 2.89
N THR A 335 -5.85 17.61 2.58
CA THR A 335 -6.53 16.54 3.28
C THR A 335 -6.08 15.30 2.53
N GLY A 336 -5.42 14.28 3.06
CA GLY A 336 -5.18 13.07 2.24
C GLY A 336 -6.44 12.31 1.77
N ILE A 337 -7.60 12.91 1.53
CA ILE A 337 -8.79 12.22 1.03
C ILE A 337 -8.47 11.58 -0.32
N THR A 338 -8.70 10.28 -0.38
CA THR A 338 -8.41 9.46 -1.54
C THR A 338 -9.66 8.69 -1.95
N LEU A 339 -10.01 8.84 -3.23
CA LEU A 339 -10.97 8.00 -3.91
C LEU A 339 -10.24 6.97 -4.75
N GLN A 340 -10.63 5.71 -4.62
CA GLN A 340 -10.14 4.64 -5.46
C GLN A 340 -11.30 3.94 -6.12
N ALA A 341 -11.15 3.61 -7.40
CA ALA A 341 -12.10 2.80 -8.15
C ALA A 341 -11.37 1.63 -8.79
N GLU A 342 -11.99 0.46 -8.81
CA GLU A 342 -11.47 -0.72 -9.47
C GLU A 342 -12.57 -1.47 -10.18
N VAL A 343 -12.19 -1.99 -11.34
CA VAL A 343 -12.99 -2.92 -12.12
C VAL A 343 -12.11 -4.12 -12.44
N THR A 344 -12.59 -5.33 -12.20
CA THR A 344 -11.98 -6.54 -12.74
C THR A 344 -13.02 -7.42 -13.40
N ASN A 345 -12.61 -8.18 -14.41
CA ASN A 345 -13.46 -9.18 -15.03
C ASN A 345 -12.59 -10.29 -15.65
N SER A 346 -13.21 -11.42 -15.92
CA SER A 346 -12.59 -12.58 -16.58
C SER A 346 -13.33 -12.88 -17.90
N LEU A 347 -12.63 -13.46 -18.87
CA LEU A 347 -13.17 -13.67 -20.21
C LEU A 347 -14.00 -14.95 -20.32
N ILE A 348 -13.48 -16.07 -19.82
CA ILE A 348 -14.10 -17.39 -19.95
C ILE A 348 -15.22 -17.56 -18.91
N ASN A 349 -14.96 -17.14 -17.68
CA ASN A 349 -15.89 -17.20 -16.56
C ASN A 349 -16.14 -15.78 -16.02
N PRO A 350 -16.95 -14.96 -16.70
CA PRO A 350 -17.12 -13.57 -16.34
C PRO A 350 -17.67 -13.44 -14.92
N ARG A 351 -16.88 -12.77 -14.08
CA ARG A 351 -17.22 -12.41 -12.71
C ARG A 351 -16.86 -10.93 -12.54
N PRO A 352 -17.70 -10.02 -13.07
CA PRO A 352 -17.40 -8.61 -13.03
C PRO A 352 -17.39 -8.15 -11.56
N PHE A 353 -16.37 -7.37 -11.22
CA PHE A 353 -16.15 -6.86 -9.89
C PHE A 353 -15.96 -5.35 -9.99
N PHE A 354 -16.72 -4.60 -9.19
CA PHE A 354 -16.68 -3.15 -9.14
C PHE A 354 -16.58 -2.72 -7.69
N VAL A 355 -15.51 -1.99 -7.35
CA VAL A 355 -15.34 -1.45 -6.00
C VAL A 355 -14.95 0.02 -6.09
N ALA A 356 -15.57 0.81 -5.22
CA ALA A 356 -15.17 2.16 -4.93
C ALA A 356 -14.74 2.26 -3.47
N THR A 357 -13.69 3.00 -3.18
CA THR A 357 -13.12 3.10 -1.84
C THR A 357 -12.91 4.56 -1.49
N LEU A 358 -13.38 4.98 -0.32
CA LEU A 358 -13.03 6.27 0.26
C LEU A 358 -12.05 6.03 1.41
N SER A 359 -10.89 6.65 1.32
CA SER A 359 -9.81 6.46 2.27
C SER A 359 -9.10 7.76 2.60
N LYS A 360 -8.34 7.73 3.69
CA LYS A 360 -7.39 8.74 4.07
C LYS A 360 -5.98 8.24 3.76
N ALA A 361 -5.30 8.93 2.86
CA ALA A 361 -3.87 8.82 2.62
C ALA A 361 -3.05 9.53 3.69
N PHE A 362 -1.97 8.90 4.10
CA PHE A 362 -0.94 9.44 4.97
C PHE A 362 0.43 8.98 4.47
N LYS A 363 1.47 9.73 4.81
CA LYS A 363 2.81 9.43 4.34
C LYS A 363 3.39 8.29 5.16
N PHE A 364 3.83 7.22 4.51
CA PHE A 364 4.31 6.01 5.20
C PHE A 364 5.46 6.30 6.19
N LYS A 365 6.34 7.26 5.85
CA LYS A 365 7.44 7.70 6.73
C LYS A 365 6.97 8.32 8.04
N GLU A 366 5.75 8.86 8.11
CA GLU A 366 5.19 9.45 9.33
C GLU A 366 4.58 8.39 10.25
N ILE A 367 4.18 7.21 9.73
CA ILE A 367 3.75 6.07 10.56
C ILE A 367 4.90 5.56 11.43
N GLY A 368 6.12 5.55 10.89
CA GLY A 368 7.30 5.17 11.67
C GLY A 368 7.42 5.99 12.96
N ARG A 369 6.98 7.25 12.95
CA ARG A 369 6.95 8.12 14.14
C ARG A 369 5.93 7.66 15.19
N PHE A 370 4.82 7.05 14.79
CA PHE A 370 3.85 6.49 15.74
C PHE A 370 4.43 5.32 16.54
N PHE A 371 5.36 4.56 15.94
CA PHE A 371 6.00 3.41 16.58
C PHE A 371 7.39 3.75 17.15
N GLN A 372 7.80 5.02 17.12
CA GLN A 372 9.06 5.42 17.73
C GLN A 372 8.96 5.29 19.26
N PRO A 373 10.02 4.81 19.93
CA PRO A 373 10.06 4.75 21.37
C PRO A 373 9.83 6.15 21.96
N ILE A 374 8.94 6.24 22.96
CA ILE A 374 8.64 7.49 23.68
C ILE A 374 9.90 8.04 24.38
N VAL A 375 10.85 7.15 24.69
CA VAL A 375 12.11 7.49 25.35
C VAL A 375 13.27 6.95 24.54
N ASN A 376 14.17 7.83 24.12
CA ASN A 376 15.45 7.42 23.55
C ASN A 376 16.26 6.74 24.65
N LYS A 377 16.52 5.43 24.52
CA LYS A 377 17.58 4.80 25.30
C LYS A 377 18.91 5.27 24.72
N SER A 378 19.50 6.27 25.36
CA SER A 378 20.93 6.56 25.21
C SER A 378 21.71 5.32 25.68
N ASN A 379 22.38 4.65 24.75
CA ASN A 379 23.48 3.75 25.08
C ASN A 379 24.77 4.54 25.07
#